data_AF-A0A2Y9K260-F1
#
_entry.id   AF-A0A2Y9K260-F1
#
_cell.length_a   1.000
_cell.length_b   1.000
_cell.length_c   1.000
_cell.angle_alpha   90.00
_cell.angle_beta   90.00
_cell.angle_gamma   90.00
#
_symmetry.space_group_name_H-M   'P 1'
#
loop_
_entity.id
_entity.type
_entity.pdbx_description
1 polymer ?
#
loop_
_entity_poly.entity_id
_entity_poly.type
_entity_poly.pdbx_seq_one_letter_code
_entity_poly.pdbx_strand_id
1 'polypeptide(L)'
;MRAAPRLRALQRHLGSSEGRGMEPSSSPLTTHVLDTTSGLPAQGLCLCLSRLEDQGQHWTDLRKSYTNSDGRCPGLLPPGPMKTGTYKLSFDTEGYWKERGQESFYPYVEVVFSITNETHRFHVPLLLSPWSYTTYRGS
;
A
#
# COMPACT_ATOMS: atom_id res chain seq x y z
N MET A 1 -45.91 -14.99 -41.77
CA MET A 1 -44.70 -15.76 -42.15
C MET A 1 -43.59 -14.78 -42.53
N ARG A 2 -42.35 -15.08 -42.10
CA ARG A 2 -41.06 -14.39 -42.33
C ARG A 2 -40.71 -13.26 -41.36
N ALA A 3 -39.97 -13.68 -40.32
CA ALA A 3 -39.29 -12.84 -39.34
C ALA A 3 -37.95 -12.26 -39.88
N ALA A 4 -37.74 -10.98 -39.56
CA ALA A 4 -36.50 -10.22 -39.32
C ALA A 4 -35.18 -10.56 -40.05
N PRO A 5 -34.63 -9.65 -40.89
CA PRO A 5 -33.26 -9.74 -41.43
C PRO A 5 -32.23 -8.96 -40.59
N ARG A 6 -32.33 -8.93 -39.26
CA ARG A 6 -31.45 -8.11 -38.38
C ARG A 6 -30.40 -8.88 -37.58
N LEU A 7 -30.29 -10.20 -37.76
CA LEU A 7 -29.43 -11.06 -36.93
C LEU A 7 -28.03 -11.36 -37.50
N ARG A 8 -27.58 -10.68 -38.57
CA ARG A 8 -26.22 -10.89 -39.14
C ARG A 8 -25.23 -9.74 -38.95
N ALA A 9 -25.61 -8.64 -38.29
CA ALA A 9 -24.74 -7.48 -38.11
C ALA A 9 -23.99 -7.42 -36.75
N LEU A 10 -24.27 -8.32 -35.81
CA LEU A 10 -23.68 -8.30 -34.46
C LEU A 10 -22.63 -9.40 -34.19
N GLN A 11 -22.36 -10.29 -35.15
CA GLN A 11 -21.36 -11.36 -35.00
C GLN A 11 -19.93 -10.98 -35.42
N ARG A 12 -19.68 -9.74 -35.89
CA ARG A 12 -18.32 -9.28 -36.27
C ARG A 12 -17.55 -8.53 -35.16
N HIS A 13 -18.11 -8.38 -33.96
CA HIS A 13 -17.43 -7.71 -32.84
C HIS A 13 -16.97 -8.65 -31.71
N LEU A 14 -17.10 -9.98 -31.90
CA LEU A 14 -16.74 -11.00 -30.90
C LEU A 14 -15.52 -11.84 -31.29
N GLY A 15 -14.52 -11.25 -31.94
CA GLY A 15 -13.32 -11.97 -32.36
C GLY A 15 -12.06 -11.12 -32.33
N SER A 16 -11.44 -11.02 -31.15
CA SER A 16 -9.99 -11.07 -30.91
C SER A 16 -9.70 -10.68 -29.46
N SER A 17 -9.77 -11.65 -28.56
CA SER A 17 -9.14 -11.55 -27.25
C SER A 17 -7.62 -11.68 -27.44
N GLU A 18 -6.97 -10.58 -27.81
CA GLU A 18 -5.53 -10.45 -27.65
C GLU A 18 -5.25 -9.81 -26.30
N GLY A 19 -4.34 -10.45 -25.55
CA GLY A 19 -4.11 -10.26 -24.13
C GLY A 19 -3.95 -8.79 -23.75
N ARG A 20 -4.97 -8.25 -23.09
CA ARG A 20 -4.76 -7.13 -22.18
C ARG A 20 -3.93 -7.69 -21.04
N GLY A 21 -2.64 -7.36 -21.03
CA GLY A 21 -1.71 -7.73 -19.97
C GLY A 21 -2.39 -7.50 -18.62
N MET A 22 -2.29 -8.49 -17.74
CA MET A 22 -2.77 -8.44 -16.37
C MET A 22 -2.39 -7.07 -15.78
N GLU A 23 -3.37 -6.22 -15.53
CA GLU A 23 -3.20 -5.02 -14.69
C GLU A 23 -2.39 -5.46 -13.46
N PRO A 24 -1.33 -4.74 -13.06
CA PRO A 24 -0.50 -5.18 -11.96
C PRO A 24 -1.41 -5.39 -10.75
N SER A 25 -1.55 -6.65 -10.34
CA SER A 25 -2.35 -7.01 -9.18
C SER A 25 -1.87 -6.14 -8.03
N SER A 26 -2.75 -5.25 -7.55
CA SER A 26 -2.41 -4.29 -6.50
C SER A 26 -1.68 -5.01 -5.36
N SER A 27 -0.54 -4.48 -4.91
CA SER A 27 0.28 -5.09 -3.85
C SER A 27 -0.58 -5.64 -2.70
N PRO A 28 -0.38 -6.90 -2.26
CA PRO A 28 -1.17 -7.51 -1.20
C PRO A 28 -0.93 -6.84 0.16
N LEU A 29 0.21 -6.18 0.34
CA LEU A 29 0.48 -5.27 1.45
C LEU A 29 0.25 -3.83 1.02
N THR A 30 -0.56 -3.10 1.80
CA THR A 30 -0.91 -1.70 1.54
C THR A 30 -0.84 -0.88 2.83
N THR A 31 -0.65 0.43 2.67
CA THR A 31 -0.75 1.41 3.76
C THR A 31 -1.60 2.60 3.31
N HIS A 32 -2.13 3.34 4.27
CA HIS A 32 -2.79 4.62 4.09
C HIS A 32 -2.47 5.47 5.30
N VAL A 33 -1.87 6.63 5.07
CA VAL A 33 -1.45 7.54 6.13
C VAL A 33 -2.33 8.77 6.11
N LEU A 34 -2.99 9.04 7.23
CA LEU A 34 -3.90 10.15 7.42
C LEU A 34 -3.33 11.10 8.47
N ASP A 35 -3.25 12.37 8.12
CA ASP A 35 -2.97 13.46 9.04
C ASP A 35 -4.28 13.84 9.74
N THR A 36 -4.40 13.47 11.01
CA THR A 36 -5.63 13.70 11.81
C THR A 36 -5.72 15.12 12.36
N THR A 37 -4.65 15.92 12.26
CA THR A 37 -4.66 17.34 12.64
C THR A 37 -5.35 18.18 11.57
N SER A 38 -5.07 17.91 10.29
CA SER A 38 -5.72 18.59 9.15
C SER A 38 -6.94 17.86 8.59
N GLY A 39 -7.09 16.56 8.90
CA GLY A 39 -8.14 15.72 8.33
C GLY A 39 -7.87 15.32 6.87
N LEU A 40 -6.62 15.42 6.41
CA LEU A 40 -6.22 15.15 5.03
C LEU A 40 -5.27 13.94 4.95
N PRO A 41 -5.08 13.35 3.76
CA PRO A 41 -4.03 12.37 3.55
C PRO A 41 -2.65 12.98 3.79
N ALA A 42 -1.77 12.24 4.47
CA ALA A 42 -0.41 12.68 4.75
C ALA A 42 0.45 12.50 3.49
N GLN A 43 0.36 13.43 2.53
CA GLN A 43 1.12 13.40 1.28
C GLN A 43 2.62 13.67 1.51
N GLY A 44 3.47 12.92 0.82
CA GLY A 44 4.92 13.12 0.81
C GLY A 44 5.65 12.51 2.01
N LEU A 45 4.95 11.81 2.91
CA LEU A 45 5.57 11.15 4.04
C LEU A 45 6.47 10.00 3.56
N CYS A 46 7.74 10.03 3.97
CA CYS A 46 8.72 9.00 3.68
C CYS A 46 8.49 7.78 4.58
N LEU A 47 8.59 6.58 4.00
CA LEU A 47 8.59 5.34 4.78
C LEU A 47 9.44 4.23 4.16
N CYS A 48 9.90 3.29 4.99
CA CYS A 48 10.62 2.10 4.58
C CYS A 48 9.86 0.83 5.00
N LEU A 49 9.76 -0.13 4.08
CA LEU A 49 9.35 -1.50 4.37
C LEU A 49 10.60 -2.36 4.57
N SER A 50 10.68 -3.08 5.67
CA SER A 50 11.74 -4.04 5.98
C SER A 50 11.15 -5.39 6.40
N ARG A 51 11.92 -6.47 6.28
CA ARG A 51 11.58 -7.82 6.75
C ARG A 51 12.64 -8.33 7.71
N LEU A 52 12.22 -9.03 8.76
CA LEU A 52 13.12 -9.68 9.71
C LEU A 52 13.71 -10.95 9.07
N GLU A 53 15.01 -11.14 9.18
CA GLU A 53 15.68 -12.35 8.69
C GLU A 53 15.49 -13.54 9.65
N ASP A 54 15.27 -14.74 9.11
CA ASP A 54 14.96 -15.94 9.91
C ASP A 54 16.11 -16.38 10.84
N GLN A 55 17.34 -15.95 10.56
CA GLN A 55 18.55 -16.33 11.30
C GLN A 55 19.02 -15.30 12.34
N GLY A 56 18.20 -14.28 12.67
CA GLY A 56 18.57 -13.29 13.69
C GLY A 56 17.53 -12.20 13.95
N GLN A 57 17.95 -11.15 14.67
CA GLN A 57 17.16 -9.92 14.86
C GLN A 57 17.54 -8.84 13.83
N HIS A 58 18.00 -9.25 12.65
CA HIS A 58 18.45 -8.36 11.59
C HIS A 58 17.28 -8.00 10.65
N TRP A 59 17.14 -6.71 10.35
CA TRP A 59 16.13 -6.20 9.43
C TRP A 59 16.75 -5.94 8.07
N THR A 60 16.21 -6.56 7.01
CA THR A 60 16.56 -6.25 5.63
C THR A 60 15.57 -5.24 5.06
N ASP A 61 16.05 -4.09 4.57
CA ASP A 61 15.22 -3.14 3.85
C ASP A 61 14.78 -3.70 2.50
N LEU A 62 13.47 -3.68 2.26
CA LEU A 62 12.87 -4.14 1.01
C LEU A 62 12.57 -2.98 0.07
N ARG A 63 12.06 -1.87 0.60
CA ARG A 63 11.67 -0.71 -0.22
C ARG A 63 11.51 0.56 0.60
N LYS A 64 12.19 1.63 0.17
CA LYS A 64 11.88 3.02 0.55
C LYS A 64 10.83 3.61 -0.39
N SER A 65 9.83 4.30 0.16
CA SER A 65 8.68 4.86 -0.56
C SER A 65 8.28 6.22 0.02
N TYR A 66 7.42 6.93 -0.73
CA TYR A 66 6.75 8.16 -0.28
C TYR A 66 5.24 8.03 -0.52
N THR A 67 4.42 8.55 0.39
CA THR A 67 2.98 8.58 0.22
C THR A 67 2.57 9.55 -0.90
N ASN A 68 1.62 9.13 -1.73
CA ASN A 68 1.05 9.94 -2.80
C ASN A 68 0.04 10.97 -2.27
N SER A 69 -0.66 11.68 -3.17
CA SER A 69 -1.69 12.68 -2.81
C SER A 69 -2.90 12.11 -2.06
N ASP A 70 -3.09 10.79 -2.09
CA ASP A 70 -4.12 10.06 -1.33
C ASP A 70 -3.51 9.39 -0.07
N GLY A 71 -2.29 9.78 0.35
CA GLY A 71 -1.66 9.24 1.56
C GLY A 71 -1.26 7.76 1.45
N ARG A 72 -1.22 7.18 0.25
CA ARG A 72 -0.95 5.76 -0.01
C ARG A 72 0.40 5.53 -0.67
N CYS A 73 0.91 4.31 -0.55
CA CYS A 73 2.07 3.83 -1.30
C CYS A 73 1.69 2.59 -2.11
N PRO A 74 1.39 2.71 -3.42
CA PRO A 74 1.19 1.55 -4.27
C PRO A 74 2.52 0.80 -4.44
N GLY A 75 2.47 -0.54 -4.49
CA GLY A 75 3.66 -1.37 -4.76
C GLY A 75 4.67 -1.41 -3.62
N LEU A 76 4.21 -1.43 -2.36
CA LEU A 76 5.10 -1.54 -1.18
C LEU A 76 6.00 -2.78 -1.22
N LEU A 77 5.44 -3.92 -1.63
CA LEU A 77 6.24 -5.12 -1.81
C LEU A 77 6.99 -5.06 -3.15
N PRO A 78 8.27 -5.48 -3.19
CA PRO A 78 8.95 -5.77 -4.45
C PRO A 78 8.15 -6.76 -5.31
N PRO A 79 8.34 -6.76 -6.64
CA PRO A 79 7.71 -7.74 -7.52
C PRO A 79 7.97 -9.17 -7.07
N GLY A 80 6.93 -10.00 -7.03
CA GLY A 80 7.00 -11.40 -6.59
C GLY A 80 5.92 -11.76 -5.57
N PRO A 81 5.87 -13.03 -5.13
CA PRO A 81 4.94 -13.46 -4.10
C PRO A 81 5.32 -12.83 -2.75
N MET A 82 4.31 -12.42 -2.00
CA MET A 82 4.45 -12.04 -0.60
C MET A 82 4.86 -13.28 0.20
N LYS A 83 5.85 -13.14 1.09
CA LYS A 83 6.32 -14.25 1.93
C LYS A 83 5.78 -14.13 3.34
N THR A 84 5.50 -15.25 4.00
CA THR A 84 5.28 -15.24 5.45
C THR A 84 6.50 -14.71 6.21
N GLY A 85 6.27 -14.11 7.38
CA GLY A 85 7.32 -13.63 8.27
C GLY A 85 6.96 -12.33 8.96
N THR A 86 7.93 -11.75 9.66
CA THR A 86 7.76 -10.48 10.38
C THR A 86 8.27 -9.32 9.51
N TYR A 87 7.43 -8.31 9.37
CA TYR A 87 7.68 -7.11 8.57
C TYR A 87 7.62 -5.88 9.46
N LYS A 88 8.20 -4.79 8.97
CA LYS A 88 8.21 -3.49 9.63
C LYS A 88 7.96 -2.39 8.61
N LEU A 89 7.05 -1.47 8.94
CA LEU A 89 6.92 -0.19 8.26
C LEU A 89 7.48 0.90 9.17
N SER A 90 8.54 1.57 8.75
CA SER A 90 9.15 2.70 9.46
C SER A 90 8.76 4.00 8.76
N PHE A 91 7.99 4.85 9.43
CA PHE A 91 7.44 6.11 8.94
C PHE A 91 8.25 7.28 9.50
N ASP A 92 8.76 8.16 8.62
CA ASP A 92 9.51 9.37 8.98
C ASP A 92 8.56 10.51 9.40
N THR A 93 8.08 10.44 10.63
CA THR A 93 7.09 11.38 11.17
C THR A 93 7.70 12.74 11.48
N GLU A 94 8.94 12.81 11.97
CA GLU A 94 9.63 14.08 12.17
C GLU A 94 9.86 14.81 10.85
N GLY A 95 10.37 14.12 9.83
CA GLY A 95 10.54 14.70 8.50
C GLY A 95 9.23 15.28 7.95
N TYR A 96 8.14 14.52 8.07
CA TYR A 96 6.81 14.95 7.62
C TYR A 96 6.31 16.23 8.31
N TRP A 97 6.42 16.31 9.64
CA TRP A 97 5.94 17.47 10.42
C TRP A 97 6.86 18.68 10.28
N LYS A 98 8.18 18.46 10.20
CA LYS A 98 9.17 19.53 10.02
C LYS A 98 8.94 20.31 8.72
N GLU A 99 8.63 19.64 7.61
CA GLU A 99 8.27 20.28 6.35
C GLU A 99 7.01 21.17 6.45
N ARG A 100 6.19 20.94 7.47
CA ARG A 100 4.95 21.68 7.77
C ARG A 100 5.12 22.70 8.90
N GLY A 101 6.36 22.97 9.32
CA GLY A 101 6.65 23.92 10.40
C GLY A 101 6.12 23.49 11.76
N GLN A 102 5.95 22.18 11.98
CA GLN A 102 5.47 21.61 13.23
C GLN A 102 6.51 20.67 13.84
N GLU A 103 6.56 20.65 15.17
CA GLU A 103 7.32 19.63 15.89
C GLU A 103 6.58 18.30 15.86
N SER A 104 7.32 17.20 16.00
CA SER A 104 6.76 15.88 16.20
C SER A 104 7.27 15.34 17.52
N PHE A 105 6.39 14.81 18.36
CA PHE A 105 6.82 14.07 19.55
C PHE A 105 7.54 12.78 19.18
N TYR A 106 7.18 12.20 18.03
CA TYR A 106 7.76 10.95 17.53
C TYR A 106 8.80 11.27 16.45
N PRO A 107 10.08 10.96 16.65
CA PRO A 107 11.09 11.14 15.60
C PRO A 107 10.76 10.28 14.36
N TYR A 108 10.25 9.09 14.60
CA TYR A 108 9.70 8.17 13.61
C TYR A 108 8.70 7.24 14.30
N VAL A 109 7.89 6.52 13.51
CA VAL A 109 7.00 5.46 14.00
C VAL A 109 7.34 4.16 13.29
N GLU A 110 7.54 3.08 14.04
CA GLU A 110 7.71 1.75 13.47
C GLU A 110 6.50 0.86 13.81
N VAL A 111 5.86 0.29 12.79
CA VAL A 111 4.80 -0.70 12.96
C VAL A 111 5.35 -2.06 12.54
N VAL A 112 5.56 -2.93 13.55
CA VAL A 112 6.03 -4.31 13.35
C VAL A 112 4.84 -5.26 13.35
N PHE A 113 4.74 -6.13 12.35
CA PHE A 113 3.61 -7.03 12.17
C PHE A 113 4.00 -8.34 11.50
N SER A 114 3.20 -9.38 11.69
CA SER A 114 3.41 -10.69 11.07
C SER A 114 2.46 -10.93 9.90
N ILE A 115 3.01 -11.44 8.81
CA ILE A 115 2.26 -11.99 7.68
C ILE A 115 2.26 -13.50 7.83
N THR A 116 1.07 -14.07 8.07
CA THR A 116 0.88 -15.52 8.33
C THR A 116 0.24 -16.26 7.17
N ASN A 117 -0.37 -15.55 6.22
CA ASN A 117 -0.99 -16.13 5.03
C ASN A 117 -0.70 -15.26 3.79
N GLU A 118 0.03 -15.81 2.84
CA GLU A 118 0.50 -15.13 1.62
C GLU A 118 -0.64 -14.78 0.64
N THR A 119 -1.80 -15.43 0.79
CA THR A 119 -2.97 -15.19 -0.07
C THR A 119 -3.86 -14.04 0.42
N HIS A 120 -3.65 -13.58 1.65
CA HIS A 120 -4.45 -12.51 2.25
C HIS A 120 -3.94 -11.13 1.85
N ARG A 121 -4.83 -10.14 1.87
CA ARG A 121 -4.45 -8.73 1.86
C ARG A 121 -4.19 -8.25 3.28
N PHE A 122 -3.19 -7.39 3.40
CA PHE A 122 -2.79 -6.75 4.65
C PHE A 122 -2.83 -5.24 4.42
N HIS A 123 -3.69 -4.56 5.17
CA HIS A 123 -3.73 -3.12 5.23
C HIS A 123 -3.22 -2.64 6.59
N VAL A 124 -2.16 -1.85 6.60
CA VAL A 124 -1.54 -1.31 7.82
C VAL A 124 -1.51 0.21 7.70
N PRO A 125 -2.59 0.91 8.08
CA PRO A 125 -2.66 2.36 8.03
C PRO A 125 -1.95 3.01 9.23
N LEU A 126 -1.70 4.31 9.11
CA LEU A 126 -1.22 5.14 10.21
C LEU A 126 -2.08 6.41 10.26
N LEU A 127 -2.78 6.61 11.37
CA LEU A 127 -3.46 7.87 11.68
C LEU A 127 -2.52 8.67 12.57
N LEU A 128 -2.11 9.86 12.14
CA LEU A 128 -0.98 10.58 12.70
C LEU A 128 -1.38 12.02 13.05
N SER A 129 -1.02 12.44 14.26
CA SER A 129 -0.90 13.84 14.66
C SER A 129 0.51 14.09 15.21
N PRO A 130 0.91 15.35 15.49
CA PRO A 130 2.20 15.64 16.12
C PRO A 130 2.41 14.96 17.48
N TRP A 131 1.32 14.63 18.20
CA TRP A 131 1.35 14.19 19.61
C TRP A 131 0.67 12.85 19.86
N SER A 132 0.11 12.23 18.81
CA SER A 132 -0.49 10.89 18.90
C SER A 132 -0.42 10.19 17.55
N TYR A 133 -0.44 8.86 17.59
CA TYR A 133 -0.72 8.07 16.40
C TYR A 133 -1.56 6.84 16.74
N THR A 134 -2.18 6.24 15.74
CA THR A 134 -2.89 4.95 15.87
C THR A 134 -2.70 4.14 14.60
N THR A 135 -2.61 2.82 14.76
CA THR A 135 -2.59 1.85 13.67
C THR A 135 -3.51 0.69 14.00
N TYR A 136 -3.88 -0.11 13.00
CA TYR A 136 -4.68 -1.32 13.14
C TYR A 136 -4.43 -2.25 11.93
N ARG A 137 -4.92 -3.49 11.97
CA ARG A 137 -4.95 -4.36 10.78
C ARG A 137 -6.27 -4.18 10.05
N GLY A 138 -6.23 -3.61 8.85
CA GLY A 138 -7.37 -3.58 7.93
C GLY A 138 -7.44 -4.83 7.04
N SER A 139 -8.61 -5.02 6.41
CA SER A 139 -8.92 -6.08 5.44
C SER A 139 -8.50 -5.72 4.02
#